data_AF-D3HM52-F1
#
_entry.id   AF-D3HM52-F1
#
_cell.length_a   1.000
_cell.length_b   1.000
_cell.length_c   1.000
_cell.angle_alpha   90.00
_cell.angle_beta   90.00
_cell.angle_gamma   90.00
#
_symmetry.space_group_name_H-M   'P 1'
#
loop_
_entity.id
_entity.type
_entity.pdbx_description
1 polymer ?
#
loop_
_entity_poly.entity_id
_entity_poly.type
_entity_poly.pdbx_seq_one_letter_code
_entity_poly.pdbx_strand_id
1 'polypeptide(L)'
;MQHIFMYVLERLLAIFLGIVVLPLRVFVYHVLCAIVALLVGIVVGIGLPLSLALTLNHEGISKAANIFLTLFLVFPVIALITTVALVLLTVFILGNALVDMVGVLGLGFINSFLYGMDGFWNTLSAQQLFSRSIWSPIKAFVGLVLTNQLNSDGEDQRIIDGLQNFEIVHEDLDIPDLQNKDPLEPPILFEKTELKKIEELIVHLTHLEAYLTQQIREQLTTLKILYIQYKDLFSKLSEVHLALLSNKKSQIKDELIAYNKVRIPILLVKQYKKGGHWHHVPAASYVTDRESFLHLLKKSSKHPLNRDLFKKPKPYKQMETRYLWYELTENYCSSQELSDAVVEIRVLMNALLSQLNVIQRMNFSIEPFSPAFFGSGTKNNEPSQVVQMEQKNRLQL
;
A
#
# COMPACT_ATOMS: atom_id res chain seq x y z
N MET A 1 -22.77 -16.44 -14.14
CA MET A 1 -23.44 -15.94 -12.92
C MET A 1 -22.71 -16.34 -11.63
N GLN A 2 -22.29 -17.60 -11.46
CA GLN A 2 -21.52 -18.05 -10.29
C GLN A 2 -20.18 -17.30 -10.06
N HIS A 3 -19.44 -16.93 -11.11
CA HIS A 3 -18.15 -16.23 -10.96
C HIS A 3 -18.26 -14.74 -10.60
N ILE A 4 -19.29 -14.02 -11.06
CA ILE A 4 -19.55 -12.64 -10.64
C ILE A 4 -19.94 -12.63 -9.15
N PHE A 5 -20.78 -13.59 -8.76
CA PHE A 5 -21.12 -13.80 -7.35
C PHE A 5 -19.86 -14.13 -6.52
N MET A 6 -18.98 -14.99 -7.03
CA MET A 6 -17.73 -15.36 -6.35
C MET A 6 -16.74 -14.19 -6.23
N TYR A 7 -16.63 -13.33 -7.24
CA TYR A 7 -15.76 -12.15 -7.21
C TYR A 7 -16.29 -11.05 -6.28
N VAL A 8 -17.61 -10.82 -6.30
CA VAL A 8 -18.26 -9.91 -5.35
C VAL A 8 -18.13 -10.45 -3.93
N LEU A 9 -18.28 -11.77 -3.75
CA LEU A 9 -18.11 -12.43 -2.46
C LEU A 9 -16.66 -12.32 -1.96
N GLU A 10 -15.68 -12.49 -2.83
CA GLU A 10 -14.26 -12.36 -2.50
C GLU A 10 -13.90 -10.92 -2.11
N ARG A 11 -14.44 -9.92 -2.81
CA ARG A 11 -14.27 -8.51 -2.43
C ARG A 11 -14.97 -8.17 -1.11
N LEU A 12 -16.20 -8.66 -0.91
CA LEU A 12 -16.91 -8.48 0.36
C LEU A 12 -16.17 -9.15 1.51
N LEU A 13 -15.60 -10.33 1.26
CA LEU A 13 -14.76 -11.04 2.22
C LEU A 13 -13.48 -10.27 2.52
N ALA A 14 -12.80 -9.72 1.50
CA ALA A 14 -11.61 -8.89 1.68
C ALA A 14 -11.91 -7.65 2.53
N ILE A 15 -13.01 -6.96 2.24
CA ILE A 15 -13.47 -5.79 3.01
C ILE A 15 -13.78 -6.20 4.45
N PHE A 16 -14.52 -7.30 4.65
CA PHE A 16 -14.84 -7.82 5.97
C PHE A 16 -13.57 -8.18 6.76
N LEU A 17 -12.62 -8.89 6.14
CA LEU A 17 -11.34 -9.24 6.75
C LEU A 17 -10.50 -7.99 7.04
N GLY A 18 -10.48 -7.00 6.13
CA GLY A 18 -9.79 -5.73 6.34
C GLY A 18 -10.34 -4.91 7.51
N ILE A 19 -11.67 -4.87 7.66
CA ILE A 19 -12.35 -4.16 8.75
C ILE A 19 -12.26 -4.92 10.08
N VAL A 20 -12.23 -6.26 10.06
CA VAL A 20 -12.31 -7.07 11.30
C VAL A 20 -10.95 -7.57 11.74
N VAL A 21 -10.19 -8.23 10.86
CA VAL A 21 -8.93 -8.91 11.22
C VAL A 21 -7.82 -7.91 11.53
N LEU A 22 -7.69 -6.82 10.76
CA LEU A 22 -6.61 -5.86 10.96
C LEU A 22 -6.75 -5.09 12.29
N PRO A 23 -7.93 -4.55 12.67
CA PRO A 23 -8.10 -3.93 13.98
C PRO A 23 -8.04 -4.92 15.13
N LEU A 24 -8.59 -6.13 14.97
CA LEU A 24 -8.52 -7.17 15.99
C LEU A 24 -7.06 -7.54 16.30
N ARG A 25 -6.21 -7.63 15.27
CA ARG A 25 -4.78 -7.90 15.44
C ARG A 25 -4.07 -6.78 16.20
N VAL A 26 -4.38 -5.52 15.90
CA VAL A 26 -3.86 -4.35 16.63
C VAL A 26 -4.32 -4.37 18.09
N PHE A 27 -5.60 -4.68 18.33
CA PHE A 27 -6.15 -4.81 19.68
C PHE A 27 -5.47 -5.90 20.50
N VAL A 28 -5.35 -7.12 19.96
CA VAL A 28 -4.67 -8.24 20.62
C VAL A 28 -3.22 -7.86 20.98
N TYR A 29 -2.54 -7.13 20.09
CA TYR A 29 -1.18 -6.67 20.35
C TYR A 29 -1.10 -5.65 21.50
N HIS A 30 -1.97 -4.64 21.52
CA HIS A 30 -2.03 -3.67 22.61
C HIS A 30 -2.41 -4.32 23.95
N VAL A 31 -3.29 -5.32 23.94
CA VAL A 31 -3.61 -6.14 25.13
C VAL A 31 -2.38 -6.91 25.62
N LEU A 32 -1.62 -7.54 24.71
CA LEU A 32 -0.41 -8.25 25.08
C LEU A 32 0.64 -7.31 25.69
N CYS A 33 0.79 -6.09 25.15
CA CYS A 33 1.66 -5.06 25.73
C CYS A 33 1.21 -4.64 27.12
N ALA A 34 -0.10 -4.47 27.34
CA ALA A 34 -0.65 -4.16 28.66
C ALA A 34 -0.41 -5.29 29.68
N ILE A 35 -0.54 -6.56 29.27
CA ILE A 35 -0.22 -7.72 30.11
C ILE A 35 1.25 -7.71 30.51
N VAL A 36 2.17 -7.46 29.57
CA VAL A 36 3.61 -7.37 29.86
C VAL A 36 3.90 -6.22 30.84
N ALA A 37 3.31 -5.04 30.62
CA ALA A 37 3.47 -3.91 31.52
C ALA A 37 2.96 -4.21 32.94
N LEU A 38 1.83 -4.91 33.07
CA LEU A 38 1.27 -5.33 34.34
C LEU A 38 2.18 -6.33 35.06
N LEU A 39 2.71 -7.33 34.34
CA LEU A 39 3.68 -8.29 34.90
C LEU A 39 4.93 -7.58 35.41
N VAL A 40 5.49 -6.64 34.63
CA VAL A 40 6.62 -5.82 35.08
C VAL A 40 6.25 -5.02 36.31
N GLY A 41 5.06 -4.40 36.34
CA GLY A 41 4.62 -3.60 37.49
C GLY A 41 4.53 -4.41 38.77
N ILE A 42 4.07 -5.67 38.70
CA ILE A 42 4.06 -6.60 39.84
C ILE A 42 5.49 -6.92 40.29
N VAL A 43 6.39 -7.22 39.35
CA VAL A 43 7.80 -7.52 39.65
C VAL A 43 8.49 -6.31 40.29
N VAL A 44 8.24 -5.09 39.82
CA VAL A 44 8.80 -3.86 40.40
C VAL A 44 8.19 -3.60 41.78
N GLY A 45 6.87 -3.68 41.91
CA GLY A 45 6.13 -3.38 43.14
C GLY A 45 6.44 -4.32 44.30
N ILE A 46 6.79 -5.57 44.03
CA ILE A 46 7.15 -6.56 45.05
C ILE A 46 8.67 -6.75 45.14
N GLY A 47 9.34 -6.80 43.99
CA GLY A 47 10.77 -7.12 43.89
C GLY A 47 11.69 -6.01 44.39
N LEU A 48 11.37 -4.73 44.16
CA LEU A 48 12.19 -3.63 44.67
C LEU A 48 12.16 -3.54 46.21
N PRO A 49 11.00 -3.55 46.89
CA PRO A 49 10.97 -3.60 48.36
C PRO A 49 11.71 -4.81 48.92
N LEU A 50 11.56 -5.98 48.30
CA LEU A 50 12.24 -7.20 48.73
C LEU A 50 13.76 -7.10 48.55
N SER A 51 14.23 -6.60 47.40
CA SER A 51 15.64 -6.38 47.13
C SER A 51 16.24 -5.38 48.13
N LEU A 52 15.53 -4.29 48.41
CA LEU A 52 15.97 -3.28 49.37
C LEU A 52 16.05 -3.87 50.79
N ALA A 53 15.05 -4.66 51.20
CA ALA A 53 15.08 -5.37 52.48
C ALA A 53 16.28 -6.31 52.61
N LEU A 54 16.62 -7.03 51.54
CA LEU A 54 17.81 -7.91 51.52
C LEU A 54 19.10 -7.10 51.65
N THR A 55 19.23 -5.98 50.94
CA THR A 55 20.40 -5.10 51.02
C THR A 55 20.55 -4.49 52.42
N LEU A 56 19.47 -3.96 53.00
CA LEU A 56 19.48 -3.38 54.34
C LEU A 56 19.82 -4.41 55.43
N ASN A 57 19.40 -5.67 55.24
CA ASN A 57 19.78 -6.77 56.13
C ASN A 57 21.28 -7.09 56.02
N HIS A 58 21.86 -6.99 54.81
CA HIS A 58 23.30 -7.15 54.59
C HIS A 58 24.13 -6.00 55.17
N GLU A 59 23.60 -4.77 55.19
CA GLU A 59 24.25 -3.61 55.80
C GLU A 59 24.13 -3.55 57.34
N GLY A 60 23.54 -4.58 57.97
CA GLY A 60 23.54 -4.73 59.42
C GLY A 60 22.37 -4.06 60.15
N ILE A 61 21.32 -3.65 59.43
CA ILE A 61 20.10 -3.15 60.06
C ILE A 61 19.39 -4.30 60.78
N SER A 62 18.90 -4.04 62.01
CA SER A 62 18.17 -5.05 62.78
C SER A 62 16.93 -5.54 62.04
N LYS A 63 16.61 -6.84 62.15
CA LYS A 63 15.48 -7.45 61.45
C LYS A 63 14.15 -6.71 61.71
N ALA A 64 13.93 -6.27 62.94
CA ALA A 64 12.71 -5.53 63.31
C ALA A 64 12.64 -4.15 62.63
N ALA A 65 13.74 -3.39 62.61
CA ALA A 65 13.79 -2.10 61.95
C ALA A 65 13.66 -2.22 60.43
N ASN A 66 14.28 -3.25 59.83
CA ASN A 66 14.19 -3.52 58.40
C ASN A 66 12.76 -3.91 57.95
N ILE A 67 12.09 -4.77 58.71
CA ILE A 67 10.68 -5.14 58.44
C ILE A 67 9.78 -3.90 58.56
N PHE A 68 9.96 -3.10 59.60
CA PHE A 68 9.16 -1.89 59.80
C PHE A 68 9.35 -0.89 58.66
N LEU A 69 10.61 -0.60 58.30
CA LEU A 69 10.96 0.35 57.25
C LEU A 69 10.50 -0.15 55.86
N THR A 70 10.70 -1.42 55.56
CA THR A 70 10.30 -1.98 54.26
C THR A 70 8.78 -2.04 54.12
N LEU A 71 8.06 -2.50 55.14
CA LEU A 71 6.62 -2.75 55.04
C LEU A 71 5.78 -1.47 55.16
N PHE A 72 6.16 -0.53 56.04
CA PHE A 72 5.35 0.66 56.34
C PHE A 72 5.81 1.92 55.63
N LEU A 73 7.04 1.99 55.11
CA LEU A 73 7.55 3.16 54.39
C LEU A 73 7.86 2.85 52.93
N VAL A 74 8.67 1.83 52.66
CA VAL A 74 9.15 1.56 51.29
C VAL A 74 8.04 0.96 50.42
N PHE A 75 7.37 -0.09 50.89
CA PHE A 75 6.33 -0.78 50.13
C PHE A 75 5.17 0.15 49.76
N PRO A 76 4.57 0.96 50.65
CA PRO A 76 3.45 1.83 50.28
C PRO A 76 3.84 2.90 49.28
N VAL A 77 5.05 3.46 49.40
CA VAL A 77 5.58 4.48 48.48
C VAL A 77 5.84 3.87 47.10
N ILE A 78 6.52 2.72 47.03
CA ILE A 78 6.78 2.04 45.76
C ILE A 78 5.45 1.59 45.13
N ALA A 79 4.54 1.00 45.90
CA ALA A 79 3.22 0.57 45.42
C ALA A 79 2.45 1.76 44.83
N LEU A 80 2.41 2.91 45.51
CA LEU A 80 1.75 4.12 45.02
C LEU A 80 2.37 4.60 43.69
N ILE A 81 3.70 4.73 43.63
CA ILE A 81 4.41 5.15 42.41
C ILE A 81 4.14 4.18 41.25
N THR A 82 4.25 2.87 41.49
CA THR A 82 3.99 1.86 40.46
C THR A 82 2.54 1.89 39.99
N THR A 83 1.59 2.12 40.89
CA THR A 83 0.16 2.18 40.55
C THR A 83 -0.13 3.40 39.68
N VAL A 84 0.39 4.58 40.05
CA VAL A 84 0.24 5.81 39.25
C VAL A 84 0.88 5.64 37.87
N ALA A 85 2.09 5.07 37.81
CA ALA A 85 2.78 4.83 36.56
C ALA A 85 2.04 3.82 35.66
N LEU A 86 1.49 2.74 36.23
CA LEU A 86 0.66 1.77 35.50
C LEU A 86 -0.62 2.41 34.96
N VAL A 87 -1.29 3.28 35.73
CA VAL A 87 -2.48 3.99 35.28
C VAL A 87 -2.15 4.89 34.09
N LEU A 88 -1.10 5.70 34.18
CA LEU A 88 -0.65 6.56 33.09
C LEU A 88 -0.26 5.76 31.83
N LEU A 89 0.48 4.67 32.02
CA LEU A 89 0.87 3.77 30.94
C LEU A 89 -0.35 3.11 30.28
N THR A 90 -1.35 2.73 31.07
CA THR A 90 -2.60 2.14 30.57
C THR A 90 -3.38 3.15 29.73
N VAL A 91 -3.52 4.40 30.19
CA VAL A 91 -4.14 5.49 29.42
C VAL A 91 -3.40 5.73 28.11
N PHE A 92 -2.06 5.73 28.15
CA PHE A 92 -1.22 5.90 26.95
C PHE A 92 -1.38 4.75 25.95
N ILE A 93 -1.35 3.49 26.41
CA ILE A 93 -1.57 2.31 25.56
C ILE A 93 -2.98 2.35 24.96
N LEU A 94 -4.00 2.69 25.75
CA LEU A 94 -5.37 2.78 25.27
C LEU A 94 -5.54 3.88 24.21
N GLY A 95 -4.94 5.06 24.41
CA GLY A 95 -4.97 6.15 23.45
C GLY A 95 -4.33 5.76 22.11
N ASN A 96 -3.15 5.14 22.15
CA ASN A 96 -2.49 4.65 20.93
C ASN A 96 -3.26 3.51 20.27
N ALA A 97 -3.86 2.60 21.05
CA ALA A 97 -4.69 1.53 20.52
C ALA A 97 -5.86 2.06 19.70
N LEU A 98 -6.52 3.14 20.18
CA LEU A 98 -7.60 3.79 19.46
C LEU A 98 -7.12 4.45 18.16
N VAL A 99 -6.03 5.21 18.22
CA VAL A 99 -5.46 5.88 17.03
C VAL A 99 -5.00 4.86 15.98
N ASP A 100 -4.27 3.83 16.41
CA ASP A 100 -3.79 2.77 15.53
C ASP A 100 -4.96 1.97 14.94
N MET A 101 -5.98 1.64 15.74
CA MET A 101 -7.17 0.94 15.25
C MET A 101 -7.90 1.76 14.18
N VAL A 102 -8.09 3.07 14.39
CA VAL A 102 -8.74 3.95 13.41
C VAL A 102 -7.93 4.05 12.12
N GLY A 103 -6.61 4.24 12.24
CA GLY A 103 -5.72 4.31 11.08
C GLY A 103 -5.70 3.01 10.27
N VAL A 104 -5.67 1.88 10.97
CA VAL A 104 -5.67 0.54 10.37
C VAL A 104 -7.04 0.17 9.81
N LEU A 105 -8.14 0.61 10.42
CA LEU A 105 -9.48 0.49 9.86
C LEU A 105 -9.57 1.19 8.51
N GLY A 106 -9.10 2.44 8.43
CA GLY A 106 -9.10 3.21 7.20
C GLY A 106 -8.25 2.57 6.10
N LEU A 107 -7.00 2.21 6.43
CA LEU A 107 -6.08 1.53 5.51
C LEU A 107 -6.62 0.16 5.06
N GLY A 108 -7.12 -0.63 6.01
CA GLY A 108 -7.69 -1.96 5.77
C GLY A 108 -8.93 -1.90 4.89
N PHE A 109 -9.82 -0.94 5.14
CA PHE A 109 -10.99 -0.71 4.31
C PHE A 109 -10.62 -0.25 2.91
N ILE A 110 -9.82 0.81 2.79
CA ILE A 110 -9.46 1.40 1.48
C ILE A 110 -8.71 0.37 0.63
N ASN A 111 -7.71 -0.30 1.19
CA ASN A 111 -6.92 -1.26 0.42
C ASN A 111 -7.71 -2.51 0.05
N SER A 112 -8.59 -3.00 0.93
CA SER A 112 -9.41 -4.18 0.62
C SER A 112 -10.57 -3.86 -0.33
N PHE A 113 -11.10 -2.62 -0.28
CA PHE A 113 -12.13 -2.14 -1.20
C PHE A 113 -11.57 -1.93 -2.62
N LEU A 114 -10.40 -1.30 -2.72
CA LEU A 114 -9.78 -0.98 -4.01
C LEU A 114 -9.11 -2.21 -4.63
N TYR A 115 -8.41 -3.01 -3.84
CA TYR A 115 -7.51 -4.07 -4.32
C TYR A 115 -7.91 -5.50 -3.89
N GLY A 116 -9.09 -5.70 -3.29
CA GLY A 116 -9.59 -7.02 -2.92
C GLY A 116 -8.66 -7.77 -1.96
N MET A 117 -8.51 -9.09 -2.15
CA MET A 117 -7.69 -9.90 -1.25
C MET A 117 -6.19 -9.57 -1.30
N ASP A 118 -5.66 -9.15 -2.45
CA ASP A 118 -4.26 -8.73 -2.56
C ASP A 118 -4.00 -7.46 -1.73
N GLY A 119 -4.97 -6.54 -1.70
CA GLY A 119 -4.93 -5.37 -0.82
C GLY A 119 -4.91 -5.72 0.66
N PHE A 120 -5.74 -6.68 1.06
CA PHE A 120 -5.75 -7.21 2.41
C PHE A 120 -4.40 -7.85 2.79
N TRP A 121 -3.88 -8.78 1.98
CA TRP A 121 -2.64 -9.48 2.27
C TRP A 121 -1.42 -8.56 2.29
N ASN A 122 -1.37 -7.57 1.39
CA ASN A 122 -0.34 -6.56 1.38
C ASN A 122 -0.41 -5.70 2.65
N THR A 123 -1.61 -5.27 3.07
CA THR A 123 -1.79 -4.49 4.30
C THR A 123 -1.44 -5.32 5.55
N LEU A 124 -1.84 -6.58 5.59
CA LEU A 124 -1.55 -7.51 6.68
C LEU A 124 -0.04 -7.78 6.82
N SER A 125 0.67 -7.93 5.70
CA SER A 125 2.13 -8.17 5.69
C SER A 125 2.96 -6.90 5.89
N ALA A 126 2.45 -5.74 5.48
CA ALA A 126 3.07 -4.43 5.68
C ALA A 126 2.95 -3.93 7.13
N GLN A 127 1.96 -4.40 7.89
CA GLN A 127 1.84 -4.11 9.31
C GLN A 127 2.99 -4.75 10.12
N GLN A 128 4.03 -3.95 10.38
CA GLN A 128 4.96 -4.24 11.47
C GLN A 128 4.29 -3.95 12.81
N LEU A 129 3.99 -5.01 13.56
CA LEU A 129 3.37 -4.96 14.88
C LEU A 129 4.26 -4.27 15.94
N PHE A 130 5.57 -4.21 15.72
CA PHE A 130 6.51 -3.59 16.65
C PHE A 130 6.66 -2.09 16.35
N SER A 131 5.77 -1.26 16.86
CA SER A 131 6.00 0.18 16.92
C SER A 131 6.91 0.52 18.12
N ARG A 132 7.97 1.27 17.86
CA ARG A 132 8.91 1.79 18.87
C ARG A 132 8.20 2.68 19.91
N SER A 133 7.04 3.24 19.57
CA SER A 133 6.25 4.14 20.44
C SER A 133 5.64 3.44 21.65
N ILE A 134 5.31 2.15 21.57
CA ILE A 134 4.74 1.39 22.69
C ILE A 134 5.86 0.81 23.56
N TRP A 135 6.99 0.44 22.95
CA TRP A 135 8.12 -0.17 23.66
C TRP A 135 8.97 0.85 24.43
N SER A 136 9.06 2.10 23.96
CA SER A 136 9.79 3.18 24.63
C SER A 136 9.28 3.44 26.07
N PRO A 137 7.98 3.66 26.31
CA PRO A 137 7.47 3.86 27.67
C PRO A 137 7.52 2.59 28.51
N ILE A 138 7.41 1.39 27.92
CA ILE A 138 7.63 0.12 28.65
C ILE A 138 9.10 0.00 29.09
N LYS A 139 10.06 0.32 28.23
CA LYS A 139 11.50 0.38 28.58
C LYS A 139 11.80 1.43 29.65
N ALA A 140 11.18 2.61 29.55
CA ALA A 140 11.30 3.67 30.55
C ALA A 140 10.74 3.21 31.90
N PHE A 141 9.59 2.54 31.89
CA PHE A 141 8.98 1.95 33.09
C PHE A 141 9.85 0.85 33.74
N VAL A 142 10.54 0.04 32.94
CA VAL A 142 11.48 -1.00 33.42
C VAL A 142 12.81 -0.42 33.90
N GLY A 143 13.09 0.89 33.70
CA GLY A 143 14.38 1.49 34.03
C GLY A 143 15.53 1.04 33.11
N LEU A 144 15.23 0.41 31.97
CA LEU A 144 16.20 -0.11 30.99
C LEU A 144 16.87 0.99 30.14
N VAL A 145 16.60 2.26 30.45
CA VAL A 145 17.08 3.43 29.69
C VAL A 145 18.57 3.71 29.96
N LEU A 146 19.17 3.21 31.04
CA LEU A 146 20.51 3.65 31.44
C LEU A 146 21.72 2.88 30.88
N THR A 147 21.56 1.76 30.17
CA THR A 147 22.73 0.92 29.79
C THR A 147 22.92 0.66 28.30
N ASN A 148 21.90 0.82 27.44
CA ASN A 148 22.03 0.53 26.00
C ASN A 148 21.99 1.75 25.07
N GLN A 149 21.87 2.97 25.61
CA GLN A 149 21.74 4.19 24.80
C GLN A 149 23.05 4.82 24.31
N LEU A 150 24.22 4.23 24.60
CA LEU A 150 25.49 4.77 24.11
C LEU A 150 25.93 4.28 22.73
N ASN A 151 25.33 3.23 22.15
CA ASN A 151 25.90 2.62 20.93
C ASN A 151 24.97 2.32 19.75
N SER A 152 23.65 2.61 19.75
CA SER A 152 22.86 2.28 18.55
C SER A 152 21.61 3.11 18.22
N ASP A 153 21.30 4.20 18.92
CA ASP A 153 19.94 4.76 18.82
C ASP A 153 19.84 6.29 18.85
N GLY A 154 20.88 6.99 18.37
CA GLY A 154 20.92 8.46 18.30
C GLY A 154 20.11 9.13 17.18
N GLU A 155 19.56 8.38 16.21
CA GLU A 155 18.89 8.97 15.03
C GLU A 155 17.39 9.31 15.26
N ASP A 156 16.65 8.46 15.98
CA ASP A 156 15.19 8.60 16.06
C ASP A 156 14.70 9.65 17.09
N GLN A 157 15.52 9.99 18.10
CA GLN A 157 15.15 10.99 19.12
C GLN A 157 15.19 12.42 18.56
N ARG A 158 15.97 12.68 17.49
CA ARG A 158 16.05 14.00 16.82
C ARG A 158 14.82 14.34 15.98
N ILE A 159 13.92 13.39 15.75
CA ILE A 159 12.73 13.59 14.91
C ILE A 159 11.65 14.38 15.66
N ILE A 160 11.58 14.28 17.00
CA ILE A 160 10.54 14.93 17.80
C ILE A 160 10.99 16.30 18.32
N ASP A 161 12.23 16.44 18.79
CA ASP A 161 12.76 17.74 19.26
C ASP A 161 13.29 18.65 18.12
N GLY A 162 13.63 18.07 16.96
CA GLY A 162 14.19 18.80 15.83
C GLY A 162 13.18 19.55 14.95
N LEU A 163 11.89 19.54 15.29
CA LEU A 163 10.84 20.28 14.58
C LEU A 163 10.74 21.76 15.02
N GLN A 164 11.42 22.15 16.10
CA GLN A 164 11.27 23.50 16.67
C GLN A 164 12.44 24.45 16.45
N ASN A 165 13.67 23.97 16.20
CA ASN A 165 14.82 24.86 16.03
C ASN A 165 15.67 24.47 14.82
N PHE A 166 15.58 25.30 13.78
CA PHE A 166 16.43 25.22 12.60
C PHE A 166 17.72 26.00 12.83
N GLU A 167 18.82 25.28 13.03
CA GLU A 167 20.16 25.80 12.74
C GLU A 167 20.77 24.93 11.64
N ILE A 168 20.99 25.56 10.49
CA ILE A 168 21.37 24.90 9.25
C ILE A 168 22.88 24.68 9.24
N VAL A 169 23.33 23.61 9.89
CA VAL A 169 24.72 23.15 9.77
C VAL A 169 24.86 22.37 8.47
N HIS A 170 25.59 22.97 7.51
CA HIS A 170 25.97 22.35 6.25
C HIS A 170 27.13 21.38 6.51
N GLU A 171 26.83 20.11 6.74
CA GLU A 171 27.80 19.04 6.59
C GLU A 171 27.52 18.26 5.30
N ASP A 172 28.54 18.30 4.43
CA ASP A 172 28.68 17.49 3.22
C ASP A 172 28.81 16.02 3.61
N LEU A 173 27.73 15.28 3.41
CA LEU A 173 27.69 13.82 3.55
C LEU A 173 27.55 13.23 2.16
N ASP A 174 28.44 12.30 1.82
CA ASP A 174 28.42 11.52 0.58
C ASP A 174 27.05 10.84 0.40
N ILE A 175 26.15 11.47 -0.37
CA ILE A 175 24.85 10.94 -0.76
C ILE A 175 25.13 9.82 -1.78
N PRO A 176 25.01 8.53 -1.43
CA PRO A 176 25.39 7.46 -2.34
C PRO A 176 24.27 7.22 -3.37
N ASP A 177 24.66 7.10 -4.65
CA ASP A 177 24.09 6.36 -5.82
C ASP A 177 22.57 6.25 -6.06
N LEU A 178 21.72 6.93 -5.28
CA LEU A 178 20.27 6.94 -5.48
C LEU A 178 19.85 7.91 -6.59
N GLN A 179 20.70 8.90 -6.91
CA GLN A 179 20.47 9.80 -8.02
C GLN A 179 20.85 9.09 -9.31
N ASN A 180 19.91 8.94 -10.23
CA ASN A 180 20.26 8.47 -11.56
C ASN A 180 21.00 9.58 -12.33
N LYS A 181 22.20 9.26 -12.84
CA LYS A 181 23.03 10.15 -13.67
C LYS A 181 22.99 9.77 -15.15
N ASP A 182 22.39 8.64 -15.49
CA ASP A 182 22.28 8.17 -16.87
C ASP A 182 21.29 9.06 -17.65
N PRO A 183 21.56 9.32 -18.94
CA PRO A 183 20.65 10.10 -19.77
C PRO A 183 19.28 9.44 -19.81
N LEU A 184 18.25 10.18 -19.39
CA LEU A 184 16.87 9.71 -19.46
C LEU A 184 16.44 9.63 -20.92
N GLU A 185 16.15 8.41 -21.40
CA GLU A 185 15.44 8.24 -22.66
C GLU A 185 14.06 8.91 -22.58
N PRO A 186 13.63 9.62 -23.63
CA PRO A 186 12.31 10.23 -23.66
C PRO A 186 11.26 9.12 -23.53
N PRO A 187 10.31 9.26 -22.58
CA PRO A 187 9.36 8.21 -22.32
C PRO A 187 8.38 8.04 -23.48
N ILE A 188 8.09 6.79 -23.81
CA ILE A 188 7.05 6.41 -24.75
C ILE A 188 5.72 6.57 -24.02
N LEU A 189 4.85 7.44 -24.53
CA LEU A 189 3.53 7.73 -23.95
C LEU A 189 2.44 7.35 -24.94
N PHE A 190 1.27 6.98 -24.43
CA PHE A 190 0.09 6.78 -25.27
C PHE A 190 -0.43 8.09 -25.85
N GLU A 191 -0.80 8.06 -27.13
CA GLU A 191 -1.58 9.14 -27.72
C GLU A 191 -3.03 9.13 -27.19
N LYS A 192 -3.68 10.30 -27.20
CA LYS A 192 -5.11 10.40 -26.79
C LYS A 192 -6.03 9.46 -27.57
N THR A 193 -5.70 9.20 -28.84
CA THR A 193 -6.40 8.27 -29.73
C THR A 193 -6.22 6.82 -29.29
N GLU A 194 -5.01 6.43 -28.88
CA GLU A 194 -4.70 5.10 -28.35
C GLU A 194 -5.38 4.85 -27.00
N LEU A 195 -5.37 5.85 -26.10
CA LEU A 195 -6.08 5.75 -24.82
C LEU A 195 -7.58 5.48 -25.00
N LYS A 196 -8.23 6.19 -25.95
CA LYS A 196 -9.65 5.94 -26.27
C LYS A 196 -9.88 4.53 -26.79
N LYS A 197 -9.02 4.01 -27.67
CA LYS A 197 -9.12 2.63 -28.16
C LYS A 197 -8.99 1.61 -27.05
N ILE A 198 -8.11 1.84 -26.08
CA ILE A 198 -7.95 0.97 -24.91
C ILE A 198 -9.20 1.01 -24.04
N GLU A 199 -9.76 2.20 -23.77
CA GLU A 199 -11.02 2.35 -23.02
C GLU A 199 -12.19 1.64 -23.71
N GLU A 200 -12.35 1.83 -25.01
CA GLU A 200 -13.37 1.17 -25.82
C GLU A 200 -13.22 -0.36 -25.79
N LEU A 201 -11.99 -0.87 -25.92
CA LEU A 201 -11.69 -2.30 -25.84
C LEU A 201 -11.99 -2.87 -24.44
N ILE A 202 -11.60 -2.17 -23.37
CA ILE A 202 -11.91 -2.57 -22.00
C ILE A 202 -13.42 -2.62 -21.78
N VAL A 203 -14.17 -1.61 -22.22
CA VAL A 203 -15.63 -1.56 -22.10
C VAL A 203 -16.27 -2.71 -22.88
N HIS A 204 -15.86 -2.93 -24.12
CA HIS A 204 -16.39 -3.99 -24.98
C HIS A 204 -16.13 -5.38 -24.40
N LEU A 205 -14.91 -5.64 -23.94
CA LEU A 205 -14.55 -6.92 -23.30
C LEU A 205 -15.23 -7.11 -21.95
N THR A 206 -15.48 -6.04 -21.20
CA THR A 206 -16.24 -6.11 -19.93
C THR A 206 -17.70 -6.46 -20.20
N HIS A 207 -18.30 -5.95 -21.28
CA HIS A 207 -19.66 -6.34 -21.67
C HIS A 207 -19.73 -7.81 -22.09
N LEU A 208 -18.68 -8.33 -22.74
CA LEU A 208 -18.59 -9.71 -23.19
C LEU A 208 -18.06 -10.68 -22.13
N GLU A 209 -17.78 -10.21 -20.91
CA GLU A 209 -17.07 -10.94 -19.86
C GLU A 209 -17.67 -12.32 -19.53
N ALA A 210 -18.99 -12.47 -19.69
CA ALA A 210 -19.70 -13.73 -19.51
C ALA A 210 -19.33 -14.84 -20.52
N TYR A 211 -18.85 -14.47 -21.71
CA TYR A 211 -18.52 -15.37 -22.81
C TYR A 211 -17.01 -15.59 -22.97
N LEU A 212 -16.18 -14.95 -22.13
CA LEU A 212 -14.73 -15.03 -22.21
C LEU A 212 -14.18 -16.25 -21.47
N THR A 213 -13.18 -16.91 -22.08
CA THR A 213 -12.41 -17.96 -21.40
C THR A 213 -11.69 -17.39 -20.18
N GLN A 214 -11.33 -18.25 -19.22
CA GLN A 214 -10.71 -17.82 -17.97
C GLN A 214 -9.39 -17.06 -18.20
N GLN A 215 -8.57 -17.53 -19.13
CA GLN A 215 -7.31 -16.87 -19.52
C GLN A 215 -7.53 -15.44 -20.03
N ILE A 216 -8.57 -15.21 -20.84
CA ILE A 216 -8.89 -13.87 -21.38
C ILE A 216 -9.35 -12.94 -20.25
N ARG A 217 -10.11 -13.45 -19.28
CA ARG A 217 -10.55 -12.67 -18.12
C ARG A 217 -9.39 -12.24 -17.23
N GLU A 218 -8.41 -13.11 -17.00
CA GLU A 218 -7.19 -12.78 -16.25
C GLU A 218 -6.35 -11.71 -16.97
N GLN A 219 -6.21 -11.83 -18.30
CA GLN A 219 -5.54 -10.84 -19.14
C GLN A 219 -6.27 -9.49 -19.15
N LEU A 220 -7.61 -9.50 -19.25
CA LEU A 220 -8.44 -8.29 -19.18
C LEU A 220 -8.31 -7.62 -17.81
N THR A 221 -8.26 -8.39 -16.73
CA THR A 221 -8.10 -7.86 -15.36
C THR A 221 -6.74 -7.20 -15.20
N THR A 222 -5.68 -7.85 -15.70
CA THR A 222 -4.32 -7.30 -15.69
C THR A 222 -4.25 -6.03 -16.52
N LEU A 223 -4.86 -6.01 -17.70
CA LEU A 223 -4.97 -4.82 -18.55
C LEU A 223 -5.69 -3.67 -17.83
N LYS A 224 -6.83 -3.93 -17.16
CA LYS A 224 -7.56 -2.93 -16.38
C LYS A 224 -6.69 -2.32 -15.28
N ILE A 225 -5.97 -3.15 -14.53
CA ILE A 225 -5.09 -2.71 -13.44
C ILE A 225 -3.98 -1.82 -13.99
N LEU A 226 -3.24 -2.29 -14.99
CA LEU A 226 -2.14 -1.54 -15.61
C LEU A 226 -2.63 -0.23 -16.23
N TYR A 227 -3.80 -0.24 -16.88
CA TYR A 227 -4.38 0.96 -17.48
C TYR A 227 -4.74 2.01 -16.42
N ILE A 228 -5.34 1.60 -15.29
CA ILE A 228 -5.66 2.50 -14.17
C ILE A 228 -4.37 3.08 -13.58
N GLN A 229 -3.36 2.25 -13.34
CA GLN A 229 -2.06 2.67 -12.80
C GLN A 229 -1.38 3.68 -13.73
N TYR A 230 -1.38 3.40 -15.05
CA TYR A 230 -0.86 4.32 -16.05
C TYR A 230 -1.58 5.66 -16.01
N LYS A 231 -2.92 5.66 -16.00
CA LYS A 231 -3.73 6.89 -16.02
C LYS A 231 -3.52 7.74 -14.77
N ASP A 232 -3.42 7.11 -13.62
CA ASP A 232 -3.15 7.77 -12.34
C ASP A 232 -1.77 8.44 -12.32
N LEU A 233 -0.72 7.67 -12.64
CA LEU A 233 0.64 8.20 -12.70
C LEU A 233 0.78 9.30 -13.76
N PHE A 234 0.16 9.13 -14.92
CA PHE A 234 0.15 10.14 -15.99
C PHE A 234 -0.55 11.43 -15.55
N SER A 235 -1.72 11.33 -14.92
CA SER A 235 -2.45 12.50 -14.40
C SER A 235 -1.63 13.24 -13.37
N LYS A 236 -1.03 12.51 -12.43
CA LYS A 236 -0.18 13.05 -11.36
C LYS A 236 1.05 13.79 -11.90
N LEU A 237 1.79 13.18 -12.83
CA LEU A 237 2.94 13.84 -13.45
C LEU A 237 2.50 15.03 -14.32
N SER A 238 1.34 14.96 -14.95
CA SER A 238 0.75 16.09 -15.68
C SER A 238 0.41 17.27 -14.77
N GLU A 239 -0.14 17.01 -13.58
CA GLU A 239 -0.40 18.05 -12.56
C GLU A 239 0.89 18.71 -12.10
N VAL A 240 1.94 17.91 -11.85
CA VAL A 240 3.27 18.43 -11.49
C VAL A 240 3.85 19.28 -12.62
N HIS A 241 3.74 18.83 -13.86
CA HIS A 241 4.20 19.57 -15.03
C HIS A 241 3.47 20.92 -15.19
N LEU A 242 2.14 20.94 -15.04
CA LEU A 242 1.35 22.18 -15.08
C LEU A 242 1.70 23.13 -13.92
N ALA A 243 1.95 22.60 -12.73
CA ALA A 243 2.38 23.38 -11.57
C ALA A 243 3.79 23.98 -11.77
N LEU A 244 4.69 23.26 -12.44
CA LEU A 244 6.01 23.74 -12.83
C LEU A 244 5.91 24.85 -13.88
N LEU A 245 5.17 24.63 -14.97
CA LEU A 245 4.96 25.63 -16.04
C LEU A 245 4.31 26.92 -15.53
N SER A 246 3.34 26.80 -14.62
CA SER A 246 2.67 27.97 -14.03
C SER A 246 3.44 28.60 -12.86
N ASN A 247 4.63 28.08 -12.54
CA ASN A 247 5.45 28.45 -11.39
C ASN A 247 4.70 28.42 -10.04
N LYS A 248 3.66 27.59 -9.94
CA LYS A 248 2.84 27.39 -8.74
C LYS A 248 3.25 26.12 -8.02
N LYS A 249 4.54 26.03 -7.64
CA LYS A 249 5.11 24.85 -6.98
C LYS A 249 4.43 24.48 -5.65
N SER A 250 3.75 25.43 -5.01
CA SER A 250 2.92 25.19 -3.81
C SER A 250 1.72 24.28 -4.05
N GLN A 251 1.33 24.04 -5.31
CA GLN A 251 0.27 23.11 -5.68
C GLN A 251 0.75 21.66 -5.75
N ILE A 252 2.06 21.43 -5.81
CA ILE A 252 2.65 20.09 -5.83
C ILE A 252 2.60 19.54 -4.40
N LYS A 253 1.94 18.39 -4.25
CA LYS A 253 1.85 17.68 -2.97
C LYS A 253 3.07 16.79 -2.78
N ASP A 254 3.70 16.90 -1.61
CA ASP A 254 4.70 15.94 -1.15
C ASP A 254 3.97 14.69 -0.63
N GLU A 255 4.24 13.55 -1.24
CA GLU A 255 3.57 12.29 -0.91
C GLU A 255 4.33 11.49 0.14
N LEU A 256 5.64 11.73 0.29
CA LEU A 256 6.44 11.04 1.29
C LEU A 256 6.34 11.73 2.65
N ILE A 257 6.27 13.06 2.66
CA ILE A 257 6.26 13.87 3.88
C ILE A 257 5.03 14.77 3.85
N ALA A 258 4.02 14.42 4.64
CA ALA A 258 2.78 15.17 4.70
C ALA A 258 3.00 16.64 5.12
N TYR A 259 2.21 17.54 4.55
CA TYR A 259 2.21 18.99 4.83
C TYR A 259 3.51 19.74 4.50
N ASN A 260 4.42 19.10 3.76
CA ASN A 260 5.66 19.71 3.36
C ASN A 260 5.51 20.51 2.06
N LYS A 261 6.27 21.60 1.94
CA LYS A 261 6.24 22.45 0.74
C LYS A 261 7.28 21.96 -0.26
N VAL A 262 6.84 21.68 -1.48
CA VAL A 262 7.74 21.24 -2.56
C VAL A 262 8.39 22.44 -3.25
N ARG A 263 9.73 22.49 -3.22
CA ARG A 263 10.56 23.49 -3.90
C ARG A 263 11.22 22.92 -5.15
N ILE A 264 11.81 21.73 -5.01
CA ILE A 264 12.45 20.98 -6.09
C ILE A 264 11.78 19.61 -6.14
N PRO A 265 10.79 19.41 -7.02
CA PRO A 265 10.09 18.14 -7.11
C PRO A 265 11.03 17.07 -7.66
N ILE A 266 11.08 15.93 -6.98
CA ILE A 266 11.75 14.72 -7.46
C ILE A 266 10.73 13.59 -7.53
N LEU A 267 10.96 12.67 -8.47
CA LEU A 267 10.23 11.41 -8.56
C LEU A 267 11.11 10.30 -7.97
N LEU A 268 10.72 9.79 -6.82
CA LEU A 268 11.29 8.59 -6.24
C LEU A 268 10.62 7.36 -6.86
N VAL A 269 11.40 6.42 -7.38
CA VAL A 269 10.93 5.19 -7.99
C VAL A 269 11.58 3.97 -7.33
N LYS A 270 10.89 2.84 -7.36
CA LYS A 270 11.47 1.52 -7.04
C LYS A 270 11.62 0.70 -8.32
N GLN A 271 12.79 0.12 -8.52
CA GLN A 271 13.07 -0.76 -9.66
C GLN A 271 13.37 -2.18 -9.19
N TYR A 272 13.12 -3.16 -10.04
CA TYR A 272 13.48 -4.56 -9.86
C TYR A 272 14.27 -5.09 -11.06
N LYS A 273 15.17 -6.05 -10.81
CA LYS A 273 16.06 -6.60 -11.84
C LYS A 273 15.47 -7.85 -12.47
N LYS A 274 15.27 -7.85 -13.79
CA LYS A 274 14.76 -9.00 -14.56
C LYS A 274 15.53 -9.11 -15.87
N GLY A 275 16.20 -10.25 -16.06
CA GLY A 275 16.96 -10.52 -17.29
C GLY A 275 18.09 -9.52 -17.56
N GLY A 276 18.81 -9.09 -16.51
CA GLY A 276 19.91 -8.12 -16.61
C GLY A 276 19.48 -6.65 -16.73
N HIS A 277 18.20 -6.38 -16.95
CA HIS A 277 17.64 -5.03 -17.08
C HIS A 277 16.86 -4.64 -15.83
N TRP A 278 16.84 -3.34 -15.54
CA TRP A 278 16.06 -2.76 -14.44
C TRP A 278 14.71 -2.28 -14.96
N HIS A 279 13.64 -2.76 -14.34
CA HIS A 279 12.24 -2.44 -14.66
C HIS A 279 11.60 -1.76 -13.46
N HIS A 280 10.61 -0.90 -13.66
CA HIS A 280 9.93 -0.24 -12.53
C HIS A 280 8.96 -1.19 -11.82
N VAL A 281 8.93 -1.11 -10.49
CA VAL A 281 7.90 -1.76 -9.68
C VAL A 281 6.61 -0.94 -9.83
N PRO A 282 5.51 -1.54 -10.32
CA PRO A 282 4.27 -0.81 -10.54
C PRO A 282 3.75 -0.16 -9.25
N ALA A 283 3.24 1.07 -9.37
CA ALA A 283 2.64 1.85 -8.28
C ALA A 283 3.59 2.10 -7.08
N ALA A 284 4.90 2.09 -7.31
CA ALA A 284 5.91 2.37 -6.30
C ALA A 284 6.66 3.69 -6.57
N SER A 285 5.96 4.65 -7.20
CA SER A 285 6.49 5.95 -7.60
C SER A 285 5.86 7.09 -6.81
N TYR A 286 6.70 7.92 -6.20
CA TYR A 286 6.29 8.99 -5.28
C TYR A 286 6.89 10.33 -5.66
N VAL A 287 6.09 11.38 -5.61
CA VAL A 287 6.56 12.76 -5.80
C VAL A 287 6.88 13.36 -4.43
N THR A 288 8.07 13.91 -4.28
CA THR A 288 8.53 14.52 -3.03
C THR A 288 9.46 15.69 -3.30
N ASP A 289 9.82 16.45 -2.28
CA ASP A 289 10.81 17.51 -2.36
C ASP A 289 12.24 16.97 -2.18
N ARG A 290 13.16 17.39 -3.05
CA ARG A 290 14.57 16.96 -3.03
C ARG A 290 15.23 17.19 -1.68
N GLU A 291 15.19 18.41 -1.16
CA GLU A 291 15.90 18.77 0.07
C GLU A 291 15.34 18.01 1.27
N SER A 292 14.01 17.89 1.28
CA SER A 292 13.28 17.20 2.33
C SER A 292 13.57 15.69 2.31
N PHE A 293 13.66 15.11 1.12
CA PHE A 293 14.06 13.72 0.92
C PHE A 293 15.53 13.46 1.27
N LEU A 294 16.45 14.34 0.87
CA LEU A 294 17.87 14.21 1.23
C LEU A 294 18.06 14.32 2.75
N HIS A 295 17.36 15.25 3.39
CA HIS A 295 17.36 15.38 4.83
C HIS A 295 16.72 14.15 5.52
N LEU A 296 15.64 13.58 4.95
CA LEU A 296 15.08 12.32 5.39
C LEU A 296 16.11 11.19 5.29
N LEU A 297 16.83 11.07 4.18
CA LEU A 297 17.89 10.06 4.00
C LEU A 297 19.03 10.22 5.02
N LYS A 298 19.36 11.46 5.40
CA LYS A 298 20.34 11.75 6.46
C LYS A 298 19.84 11.35 7.84
N LYS A 299 18.52 11.38 8.07
CA LYS A 299 17.90 11.09 9.38
C LYS A 299 17.39 9.65 9.52
N SER A 300 17.06 8.99 8.43
CA SER A 300 16.44 7.66 8.40
C SER A 300 16.80 6.94 7.12
N SER A 301 17.25 5.70 7.26
CA SER A 301 17.46 4.77 6.14
C SER A 301 16.17 4.14 5.62
N LYS A 302 15.01 4.44 6.23
CA LYS A 302 13.71 3.82 5.94
C LYS A 302 12.72 4.79 5.31
N HIS A 303 11.96 4.27 4.37
CA HIS A 303 10.88 4.95 3.66
C HIS A 303 9.66 5.17 4.58
N PRO A 304 9.10 6.38 4.67
CA PRO A 304 8.12 6.74 5.69
C PRO A 304 6.78 6.01 5.56
N LEU A 305 6.32 5.78 4.33
CA LEU A 305 5.03 5.12 4.07
C LEU A 305 5.06 3.60 4.25
N ASN A 306 6.05 2.92 3.67
CA ASN A 306 6.10 1.45 3.61
C ASN A 306 7.19 0.83 4.51
N ARG A 307 7.99 1.66 5.20
CA ARG A 307 9.12 1.28 6.06
C ARG A 307 10.17 0.41 5.38
N ASP A 308 10.26 0.47 4.05
CA ASP A 308 11.29 -0.21 3.27
C ASP A 308 12.63 0.51 3.39
N LEU A 309 13.75 -0.19 3.24
CA LEU A 309 15.08 0.43 3.33
C LEU A 309 15.45 1.04 1.97
N PHE A 310 15.89 2.30 1.96
CA PHE A 310 16.29 2.96 0.70
C PHE A 310 17.52 2.31 0.07
N LYS A 311 18.52 1.94 0.90
CA LYS A 311 19.78 1.31 0.43
C LYS A 311 19.65 -0.18 0.12
N LYS A 312 18.74 -0.90 0.79
CA LYS A 312 18.54 -2.34 0.63
C LYS A 312 17.05 -2.69 0.65
N PRO A 313 16.31 -2.28 -0.39
CA PRO A 313 14.87 -2.46 -0.40
C PRO A 313 14.47 -3.94 -0.42
N LYS A 314 13.25 -4.22 0.02
CA LYS A 314 12.68 -5.56 -0.02
C LYS A 314 12.53 -6.03 -1.47
N PRO A 315 12.82 -7.31 -1.74
CA PRO A 315 12.71 -7.87 -3.07
C PRO A 315 11.25 -7.87 -3.55
N TYR A 316 11.07 -7.65 -4.85
CA TYR A 316 9.76 -7.74 -5.51
C TYR A 316 9.69 -9.08 -6.25
N LYS A 317 8.71 -9.94 -5.93
CA LYS A 317 8.62 -11.30 -6.52
C LYS A 317 9.94 -12.09 -6.44
N GLN A 318 10.63 -11.98 -5.29
CA GLN A 318 11.96 -12.58 -5.04
C GLN A 318 13.10 -12.02 -5.92
N MET A 319 12.86 -10.96 -6.69
CA MET A 319 13.87 -10.29 -7.51
C MET A 319 14.54 -9.15 -6.73
N GLU A 320 15.81 -8.91 -7.05
CA GLU A 320 16.60 -7.79 -6.51
C GLU A 320 15.93 -6.46 -6.84
N THR A 321 15.88 -5.54 -5.87
CA THR A 321 15.28 -4.21 -6.03
C THR A 321 16.24 -3.10 -5.64
N ARG A 322 16.01 -1.90 -6.18
CA ARG A 322 16.71 -0.66 -5.81
C ARG A 322 15.76 0.53 -5.84
N TYR A 323 16.07 1.57 -5.07
CA TYR A 323 15.43 2.87 -5.19
C TYR A 323 16.28 3.79 -6.05
N LEU A 324 15.64 4.62 -6.87
CA LEU A 324 16.26 5.72 -7.60
C LEU A 324 15.38 6.94 -7.51
N TRP A 325 15.95 8.12 -7.69
CA TRP A 325 15.18 9.35 -7.85
C TRP A 325 15.65 10.17 -9.05
N TYR A 326 14.70 10.92 -9.62
CA TYR A 326 14.88 11.81 -10.75
C TYR A 326 14.39 13.20 -10.41
N GLU A 327 15.06 14.24 -10.88
CA GLU A 327 14.57 15.61 -10.75
C GLU A 327 13.49 15.88 -11.80
N LEU A 328 12.33 16.35 -11.36
CA LEU A 328 11.23 16.74 -12.24
C LEU A 328 11.41 18.20 -12.64
N THR A 329 11.57 18.45 -13.92
CA THR A 329 11.75 19.79 -14.50
C THR A 329 10.64 20.08 -15.51
N GLU A 330 10.53 21.32 -15.96
CA GLU A 330 9.60 21.70 -17.03
C GLU A 330 9.79 20.87 -18.29
N ASN A 331 11.04 20.55 -18.64
CA ASN A 331 11.36 19.75 -19.82
C ASN A 331 11.28 18.24 -19.57
N TYR A 332 11.38 17.81 -18.31
CA TYR A 332 11.44 16.41 -17.92
C TYR A 332 10.49 16.14 -16.75
N CYS A 333 9.23 15.87 -17.08
CA CYS A 333 8.19 15.53 -16.10
C CYS A 333 7.48 14.24 -16.48
N SER A 334 8.25 13.17 -16.67
CA SER A 334 7.71 11.87 -17.02
C SER A 334 8.58 10.73 -16.47
N SER A 335 8.01 9.53 -16.37
CA SER A 335 8.61 8.36 -15.73
C SER A 335 8.82 7.23 -16.73
N GLN A 336 9.93 6.51 -16.62
CA GLN A 336 10.14 5.26 -17.34
C GLN A 336 9.07 4.21 -16.97
N GLU A 337 8.47 4.27 -15.78
CA GLU A 337 7.31 3.43 -15.42
C GLU A 337 6.15 3.59 -16.42
N LEU A 338 5.92 4.79 -16.96
CA LEU A 338 4.90 5.01 -17.98
C LEU A 338 5.26 4.29 -19.29
N SER A 339 6.55 4.26 -19.64
CA SER A 339 7.03 3.58 -20.86
C SER A 339 6.95 2.06 -20.72
N ASP A 340 7.38 1.52 -19.58
CA ASP A 340 7.26 0.11 -19.25
C ASP A 340 5.78 -0.33 -19.28
N ALA A 341 4.90 0.48 -18.68
CA ALA A 341 3.45 0.24 -18.71
C ALA A 341 2.87 0.30 -20.13
N VAL A 342 3.32 1.23 -20.99
CA VAL A 342 2.88 1.31 -22.40
C VAL A 342 3.25 0.04 -23.15
N VAL A 343 4.46 -0.47 -22.99
CA VAL A 343 4.91 -1.70 -23.64
C VAL A 343 4.06 -2.88 -23.16
N GLU A 344 3.87 -3.04 -21.85
CA GLU A 344 3.06 -4.13 -21.30
C GLU A 344 1.59 -4.05 -21.75
N ILE A 345 0.99 -2.86 -21.72
CA ILE A 345 -0.38 -2.62 -22.17
C ILE A 345 -0.52 -2.94 -23.66
N ARG A 346 0.43 -2.54 -24.52
CA ARG A 346 0.40 -2.87 -25.95
C ARG A 346 0.47 -4.37 -26.21
N VAL A 347 1.32 -5.09 -25.48
CA VAL A 347 1.42 -6.56 -25.59
C VAL A 347 0.10 -7.22 -25.20
N LEU A 348 -0.49 -6.83 -24.06
CA LEU A 348 -1.76 -7.37 -23.58
C LEU A 348 -2.91 -7.03 -24.53
N MET A 349 -2.96 -5.79 -25.03
CA MET A 349 -3.97 -5.35 -25.99
C MET A 349 -3.89 -6.17 -27.28
N ASN A 350 -2.69 -6.37 -27.84
CA ASN A 350 -2.51 -7.16 -29.06
C ASN A 350 -2.90 -8.63 -28.86
N ALA A 351 -2.57 -9.21 -27.70
CA ALA A 351 -2.97 -10.57 -27.35
C ALA A 351 -4.50 -10.69 -27.25
N LEU A 352 -5.16 -9.76 -26.55
CA LEU A 352 -6.60 -9.73 -26.39
C LEU A 352 -7.34 -9.47 -27.71
N LEU A 353 -6.83 -8.58 -28.56
CA LEU A 353 -7.38 -8.33 -29.90
C LEU A 353 -7.27 -9.57 -30.80
N SER A 354 -6.13 -10.26 -30.78
CA SER A 354 -5.94 -11.50 -31.53
C SER A 354 -6.95 -12.56 -31.11
N GLN A 355 -7.17 -12.72 -29.80
CA GLN A 355 -8.11 -13.70 -29.25
C GLN A 355 -9.58 -13.31 -29.49
N LEU A 356 -9.91 -12.02 -29.44
CA LEU A 356 -11.23 -11.49 -29.82
C LEU A 356 -11.58 -11.81 -31.28
N ASN A 357 -10.62 -11.62 -32.19
CA ASN A 357 -10.81 -11.94 -33.61
C ASN A 357 -11.06 -13.43 -33.83
N VAL A 358 -10.44 -14.31 -33.03
CA VAL A 358 -10.70 -15.76 -33.06
C VAL A 358 -12.11 -16.08 -32.56
N ILE A 359 -12.55 -15.48 -31.45
CA ILE A 359 -13.89 -15.67 -30.90
C ILE A 359 -14.97 -15.17 -31.87
N GLN A 360 -14.76 -14.00 -32.49
CA GLN A 360 -15.69 -13.47 -33.49
C GLN A 360 -15.76 -14.38 -34.72
N ARG A 361 -14.63 -14.91 -35.22
CA ARG A 361 -14.64 -15.89 -36.33
C ARG A 361 -15.37 -17.17 -35.97
N MET A 362 -15.19 -17.69 -34.75
CA MET A 362 -15.92 -18.89 -34.29
C MET A 362 -17.41 -18.62 -34.18
N ASN A 363 -17.84 -17.46 -33.68
CA ASN A 363 -19.26 -17.11 -33.58
C ASN A 363 -19.91 -16.83 -34.95
N PHE A 364 -19.18 -16.31 -35.94
CA PHE A 364 -19.65 -16.19 -37.33
C PHE A 364 -19.69 -17.53 -38.08
N SER A 365 -19.00 -18.55 -37.58
CA SER A 365 -19.03 -19.91 -38.16
C SER A 365 -20.21 -20.75 -37.64
N ILE A 366 -20.99 -20.21 -36.70
CA ILE A 366 -22.19 -20.82 -36.11
C ILE A 366 -23.41 -19.98 -36.51
N GLU A 367 -23.53 -19.62 -37.78
CA GLU A 367 -24.87 -19.47 -38.37
C GLU A 367 -25.41 -20.90 -38.62
N PRO A 368 -26.69 -21.17 -38.32
CA PRO A 368 -27.21 -22.52 -38.36
C PRO A 368 -27.08 -23.05 -39.79
N PHE A 369 -26.27 -24.10 -39.96
CA PHE A 369 -26.46 -25.05 -41.05
C PHE A 369 -27.93 -25.46 -41.02
N SER A 370 -28.72 -24.89 -41.93
CA SER A 370 -30.06 -25.35 -42.23
C SER A 370 -29.91 -26.76 -42.80
N PRO A 371 -30.34 -27.83 -42.12
CA PRO A 371 -30.23 -29.17 -42.67
C PRO A 371 -31.40 -29.36 -43.65
N ALA A 372 -31.36 -28.63 -44.77
CA ALA A 372 -32.21 -28.89 -45.92
C ALA A 372 -31.44 -29.77 -46.90
N PHE A 373 -31.11 -31.00 -46.50
CA PHE A 373 -30.62 -32.02 -47.42
C PHE A 373 -30.94 -33.39 -46.82
N PHE A 374 -31.61 -34.23 -47.61
CA PHE A 374 -32.25 -35.53 -47.27
C PHE A 374 -33.68 -35.41 -46.74
N GLY A 375 -34.62 -35.30 -47.68
CA GLY A 375 -36.03 -35.62 -47.45
C GLY A 375 -36.31 -37.12 -47.61
N SER A 376 -37.44 -37.56 -47.04
CA SER A 376 -38.47 -38.40 -47.70
C SER A 376 -39.31 -39.14 -46.65
N GLY A 377 -40.64 -38.97 -46.71
CA GLY A 377 -41.58 -40.01 -46.30
C GLY A 377 -42.90 -39.57 -45.68
N THR A 378 -43.90 -39.24 -46.53
CA THR A 378 -45.35 -39.62 -46.47
C THR A 378 -46.14 -39.38 -45.16
N LYS A 379 -47.37 -38.86 -45.10
CA LYS A 379 -48.47 -38.60 -46.06
C LYS A 379 -49.61 -37.87 -45.30
N ASN A 380 -50.49 -37.18 -46.04
CA ASN A 380 -51.91 -36.85 -45.73
C ASN A 380 -52.24 -35.66 -44.81
N ASN A 381 -52.58 -34.48 -45.38
CA ASN A 381 -53.96 -34.10 -45.74
C ASN A 381 -54.08 -32.61 -46.12
N GLU A 382 -54.51 -32.41 -47.36
CA GLU A 382 -55.24 -31.33 -48.04
C GLU A 382 -55.00 -29.81 -47.78
N PRO A 383 -55.23 -28.98 -48.84
CA PRO A 383 -54.87 -27.57 -48.89
C PRO A 383 -56.07 -26.65 -48.63
N SER A 384 -55.88 -25.60 -47.84
CA SER A 384 -56.77 -24.44 -47.87
C SER A 384 -56.02 -23.24 -48.41
N GLN A 385 -56.34 -22.93 -49.66
CA GLN A 385 -56.30 -21.58 -50.23
C GLN A 385 -57.20 -20.62 -49.41
N VAL A 386 -57.15 -19.33 -49.75
CA VAL A 386 -57.87 -18.15 -49.19
C VAL A 386 -56.98 -17.41 -48.19
N VAL A 387 -56.38 -16.25 -48.48
CA VAL A 387 -56.94 -15.02 -49.06
C VAL A 387 -55.92 -14.30 -49.96
N GLN A 388 -56.43 -13.85 -51.11
CA GLN A 388 -55.85 -12.93 -52.08
C GLN A 388 -56.51 -11.55 -51.90
N MET A 389 -55.83 -10.48 -52.34
CA MET A 389 -56.31 -9.07 -52.50
C MET A 389 -56.34 -8.26 -51.19
N GLU A 390 -55.89 -7.02 -51.06
CA GLU A 390 -55.58 -5.83 -51.90
C GLU A 390 -54.27 -5.21 -51.35
N GLN A 391 -53.44 -4.40 -52.00
CA GLN A 391 -53.63 -3.45 -53.09
C GLN A 391 -52.23 -3.13 -53.65
N LYS A 392 -52.00 -3.50 -54.91
CA LYS A 392 -50.89 -3.02 -55.73
C LYS A 392 -51.38 -1.75 -56.41
N ASN A 393 -50.86 -0.58 -56.05
CA ASN A 393 -50.71 0.57 -56.97
C ASN A 393 -50.09 1.77 -56.23
N ARG A 394 -48.80 2.01 -56.43
CA ARG A 394 -48.37 3.08 -57.35
C ARG A 394 -46.90 2.92 -57.71
N LEU A 395 -46.69 3.03 -59.01
CA LEU A 395 -45.43 2.99 -59.72
C LEU A 395 -44.56 4.22 -59.45
N GLN A 396 -43.27 3.95 -59.62
CA GLN A 396 -42.13 4.82 -59.93
C GLN A 396 -42.45 6.08 -60.76
N LEU A 397 -41.80 7.20 -60.40
CA LEU A 397 -40.88 7.92 -61.28
C LEU A 397 -39.81 8.62 -60.45
#